data_AF-A0A2V6FCD9-F1
#
_entry.id   AF-A0A2V6FCD9-F1
#
_cell.length_a   1.000
_cell.length_b   1.000
_cell.length_c   1.000
_cell.angle_alpha   90.00
_cell.angle_beta   90.00
_cell.angle_gamma   90.00
#
_symmetry.space_group_name_H-M   'P 1'
#
loop_
_entity.id
_entity.type
_entity.pdbx_description
1 polymer ?
#
loop_
_entity_poly.entity_id
_entity_poly.type
_entity_poly.pdbx_seq_one_letter_code
_entity_poly.pdbx_strand_id
1 'polypeptide(L)'
;MNAMVENWYLLQSGPGAADFNMAFDEALLESASRLCKPFLRFYSWTQRAASFGYSQKYSGMALLTLLRPLVRRPTGGGLVTHDADWTYSVVFPPGHGWYALRATESYQRVHEWIRGAFAKLSLRTELSPCRRKELPGQCFVGAEQFDLLWQGRKIAGAAQRRNRHGLLIQGSVQPPPMGLSKADWQKAMCDAAVEKWNAAWLAFEPDTTLNQRAEELVREKYSLPEYNRHR
;
A
#
# COMPACT_ATOMS: atom_id res chain seq x y z
N MET A 1 -11.26 14.94 26.57
CA MET A 1 -11.99 15.15 25.31
C MET A 1 -12.10 13.79 24.63
N ASN A 2 -13.29 13.19 24.60
CA ASN A 2 -13.49 11.98 23.78
C ASN A 2 -13.30 12.40 22.31
N ALA A 3 -12.29 11.86 21.64
CA ALA A 3 -12.12 12.11 20.22
C ALA A 3 -13.37 11.63 19.48
N MET A 4 -13.92 12.49 18.61
CA MET A 4 -15.13 12.19 17.83
C MET A 4 -14.88 10.96 16.94
N VAL A 5 -15.89 10.11 16.81
CA VAL A 5 -15.84 8.95 15.91
C VAL A 5 -15.73 9.45 14.47
N GLU A 6 -14.81 8.87 13.69
CA GLU A 6 -14.58 9.23 12.29
C GLU A 6 -14.91 8.05 11.37
N ASN A 7 -15.77 8.27 10.37
CA ASN A 7 -16.16 7.20 9.44
C ASN A 7 -15.09 6.96 8.37
N TRP A 8 -14.60 5.74 8.26
CA TRP A 8 -13.59 5.29 7.30
C TRP A 8 -14.16 4.17 6.43
N TYR A 9 -13.83 4.15 5.16
CA TYR A 9 -14.26 3.11 4.23
C TYR A 9 -13.30 1.91 4.26
N LEU A 10 -13.87 0.70 4.29
CA LEU A 10 -13.16 -0.57 4.19
C LEU A 10 -13.59 -1.30 2.92
N LEU A 11 -12.62 -1.63 2.07
CA LEU A 11 -12.83 -2.40 0.85
C LEU A 11 -12.02 -3.69 0.86
N GLN A 12 -12.71 -4.82 0.75
CA GLN A 12 -12.10 -6.14 0.51
C GLN A 12 -12.16 -6.44 -0.99
N SER A 13 -11.10 -6.07 -1.72
CA SER A 13 -11.11 -6.08 -3.18
C SER A 13 -10.86 -7.46 -3.81
N GLY A 14 -10.42 -8.46 -3.02
CA GLY A 14 -10.05 -9.78 -3.55
C GLY A 14 -8.81 -9.76 -4.47
N PRO A 15 -8.57 -10.86 -5.21
CA PRO A 15 -7.49 -10.95 -6.20
C PRO A 15 -7.77 -10.11 -7.45
N GLY A 16 -6.82 -9.27 -7.83
CA GLY A 16 -6.86 -8.47 -9.07
C GLY A 16 -5.67 -8.74 -9.99
N ALA A 17 -5.82 -8.45 -11.28
CA ALA A 17 -4.70 -8.38 -12.22
C ALA A 17 -3.74 -7.24 -11.82
N ALA A 18 -2.46 -7.35 -12.20
CA ALA A 18 -1.43 -6.43 -11.71
C ALA A 18 -1.65 -4.98 -12.19
N ASP A 19 -2.05 -4.82 -13.45
CA ASP A 19 -2.47 -3.55 -14.05
C ASP A 19 -3.75 -3.01 -13.40
N PHE A 20 -4.77 -3.85 -13.21
CA PHE A 20 -6.01 -3.45 -12.55
C PHE A 20 -5.78 -2.99 -11.11
N ASN A 21 -4.94 -3.67 -10.34
CA ASN A 21 -4.64 -3.24 -8.96
C ASN A 21 -4.03 -1.84 -8.90
N MET A 22 -3.14 -1.51 -9.84
CA MET A 22 -2.54 -0.17 -9.92
C MET A 22 -3.54 0.87 -10.41
N ALA A 23 -4.35 0.52 -11.42
CA ALA A 23 -5.40 1.37 -11.94
C ALA A 23 -6.46 1.71 -10.89
N PHE A 24 -6.89 0.71 -10.12
CA PHE A 24 -7.90 0.86 -9.09
C PHE A 24 -7.41 1.74 -7.93
N ASP A 25 -6.15 1.59 -7.51
CA ASP A 25 -5.56 2.48 -6.49
C ASP A 25 -5.44 3.94 -6.97
N GLU A 26 -5.16 4.17 -8.26
CA GLU A 26 -5.17 5.53 -8.83
C GLU A 26 -6.60 6.08 -8.96
N ALA A 27 -7.57 5.28 -9.41
CA ALA A 27 -8.98 5.68 -9.49
C ALA A 27 -9.57 6.02 -8.10
N LEU A 28 -9.19 5.24 -7.08
CA LEU A 28 -9.53 5.54 -5.68
C LEU A 28 -8.93 6.87 -5.23
N LEU A 29 -7.67 7.13 -5.55
CA LEU A 29 -7.03 8.41 -5.25
C LEU A 29 -7.76 9.57 -5.93
N GLU A 30 -8.08 9.44 -7.23
CA GLU A 30 -8.82 10.46 -7.99
C GLU A 30 -10.21 10.74 -7.40
N SER A 31 -10.86 9.71 -6.84
CA SER A 31 -12.19 9.80 -6.23
C SER A 31 -12.21 10.30 -4.78
N ALA A 32 -11.05 10.39 -4.12
CA ALA A 32 -10.98 10.69 -2.69
C ALA A 32 -11.62 12.03 -2.32
N SER A 33 -11.42 13.08 -3.15
CA SER A 33 -12.04 14.39 -2.94
C SER A 33 -13.57 14.37 -3.08
N ARG A 34 -14.14 13.43 -3.84
CA ARG A 34 -15.59 13.27 -3.99
C ARG A 34 -16.18 12.48 -2.82
N LEU A 35 -15.46 11.46 -2.35
CA LEU A 35 -15.95 10.55 -1.31
C LEU A 35 -15.71 11.08 0.11
N CYS A 36 -14.78 12.03 0.27
CA CYS A 36 -14.55 12.82 1.49
C CYS A 36 -14.29 12.01 2.77
N LYS A 37 -13.87 10.75 2.67
CA LYS A 37 -13.52 9.89 3.81
C LYS A 37 -12.23 9.11 3.53
N PRO A 38 -11.48 8.70 4.57
CA PRO A 38 -10.36 7.79 4.41
C PRO A 38 -10.79 6.41 3.88
N PHE A 39 -9.91 5.75 3.15
CA PHE A 39 -10.08 4.39 2.64
C PHE A 39 -8.98 3.48 3.18
N LEU A 40 -9.36 2.26 3.51
CA LEU A 40 -8.47 1.12 3.60
C LEU A 40 -8.96 0.06 2.61
N ARG A 41 -8.13 -0.24 1.61
CA ARG A 41 -8.37 -1.33 0.67
C ARG A 41 -7.37 -2.44 0.96
N PHE A 42 -7.88 -3.66 1.13
CA PHE A 42 -7.07 -4.86 1.06
C PHE A 42 -7.30 -5.55 -0.28
N TYR A 43 -6.23 -6.07 -0.88
CA TYR A 43 -6.31 -6.78 -2.14
C TYR A 43 -5.29 -7.92 -2.20
N SER A 44 -5.40 -8.73 -3.25
CA SER A 44 -4.47 -9.81 -3.59
C SER A 44 -4.15 -9.72 -5.09
N TRP A 45 -3.28 -10.62 -5.54
CA TRP A 45 -2.86 -10.72 -6.94
C TRP A 45 -3.40 -12.02 -7.53
N THR A 46 -3.91 -11.96 -8.75
CA THR A 46 -4.39 -13.15 -9.50
C THR A 46 -3.26 -14.09 -9.90
N GLN A 47 -2.03 -13.57 -9.98
CA GLN A 47 -0.82 -14.31 -10.29
C GLN A 47 0.38 -13.64 -9.62
N ARG A 48 1.50 -14.37 -9.51
CA ARG A 48 2.77 -13.80 -9.05
C ARG A 48 3.16 -12.62 -9.94
N ALA A 49 3.51 -11.49 -9.36
CA ALA A 49 3.82 -10.27 -10.08
C ALA A 49 4.95 -9.50 -9.40
N ALA A 50 5.43 -8.45 -10.05
CA ALA A 50 6.28 -7.46 -9.41
C ALA A 50 5.82 -6.05 -9.78
N SER A 51 5.94 -5.11 -8.85
CA SER A 51 5.69 -3.69 -9.10
C SER A 51 6.95 -2.86 -8.87
N PHE A 52 7.09 -1.76 -9.60
CA PHE A 52 8.21 -0.83 -9.45
C PHE A 52 7.76 0.62 -9.51
N GLY A 53 8.50 1.50 -8.84
CA GLY A 53 8.10 2.89 -8.62
C GLY A 53 8.03 3.73 -9.89
N TYR A 54 7.19 4.76 -9.85
CA TYR A 54 6.88 5.67 -10.95
C TYR A 54 8.12 6.22 -11.67
N SER A 55 9.19 6.57 -10.94
CA SER A 55 10.42 7.15 -11.50
C SER A 55 11.50 6.13 -11.88
N GLN A 56 11.31 4.83 -11.61
CA GLN A 56 12.32 3.81 -11.87
C GLN A 56 12.34 3.41 -13.35
N LYS A 57 13.51 3.05 -13.88
CA LYS A 57 13.64 2.60 -15.26
C LYS A 57 13.28 1.12 -15.40
N TYR A 58 12.45 0.79 -16.39
CA TYR A 58 12.00 -0.59 -16.60
C TYR A 58 13.17 -1.54 -16.82
N SER A 59 14.12 -1.15 -17.68
CA SER A 59 15.29 -1.97 -18.02
C SER A 59 16.11 -2.35 -16.78
N GLY A 60 16.31 -1.41 -15.84
CA GLY A 60 16.99 -1.69 -14.59
C GLY A 60 16.20 -2.63 -13.67
N MET A 61 14.89 -2.39 -13.52
CA MET A 61 14.03 -3.19 -12.64
C MET A 61 13.81 -4.61 -13.18
N ALA A 62 13.74 -4.77 -14.50
CA ALA A 62 13.56 -6.06 -15.16
C ALA A 62 14.73 -7.02 -14.94
N LEU A 63 15.94 -6.51 -14.66
CA LEU A 63 17.13 -7.30 -14.33
C LEU A 63 17.13 -7.81 -12.88
N LEU A 64 16.40 -7.14 -11.98
CA LEU A 64 16.37 -7.47 -10.56
C LEU A 64 15.35 -8.57 -10.21
N THR A 65 14.48 -8.93 -11.15
CA THR A 65 13.48 -9.98 -10.92
C THR A 65 13.02 -10.68 -12.19
N LEU A 66 12.79 -11.98 -12.05
CA LEU A 66 12.18 -12.82 -13.07
C LEU A 66 10.65 -12.81 -13.01
N LEU A 67 10.04 -12.24 -11.95
CA LEU A 67 8.58 -12.23 -11.79
C LEU A 67 7.91 -11.38 -12.86
N ARG A 68 6.83 -11.91 -13.44
CA ARG A 68 5.99 -11.23 -14.43
C ARG A 68 4.52 -11.51 -14.13
N PRO A 69 3.62 -10.53 -14.32
CA PRO A 69 3.86 -9.22 -14.95
C PRO A 69 4.68 -8.26 -14.07
N LEU A 70 5.43 -7.36 -14.73
CA LEU A 70 6.22 -6.31 -14.08
C LEU A 70 5.55 -4.95 -14.39
N VAL A 71 4.88 -4.37 -13.39
CA VAL A 71 4.00 -3.19 -13.56
C VAL A 71 4.54 -1.94 -12.86
N ARG A 72 4.42 -0.77 -13.51
CA ARG A 72 4.78 0.52 -12.93
C ARG A 72 3.64 1.02 -12.06
N ARG A 73 3.88 1.30 -10.77
CA ARG A 73 2.85 1.80 -9.84
C ARG A 73 2.74 3.33 -9.88
N PRO A 74 1.59 3.90 -9.45
CA PRO A 74 1.43 5.37 -9.37
C PRO A 74 2.34 6.02 -8.34
N THR A 75 2.78 5.28 -7.32
CA THR A 75 3.67 5.76 -6.25
C THR A 75 5.16 5.60 -6.59
N GLY A 76 6.04 6.23 -5.81
CA GLY A 76 7.50 6.08 -5.94
C GLY A 76 8.05 4.76 -5.38
N GLY A 77 9.33 4.74 -5.01
CA GLY A 77 10.00 3.60 -4.36
C GLY A 77 10.67 2.58 -5.31
N GLY A 78 11.22 1.50 -4.75
CA GLY A 78 11.99 0.48 -5.47
C GLY A 78 11.15 -0.67 -6.06
N LEU A 79 11.74 -1.85 -6.25
CA LEU A 79 11.03 -3.04 -6.69
C LEU A 79 10.30 -3.71 -5.51
N VAL A 80 9.09 -4.21 -5.74
CA VAL A 80 8.35 -5.04 -4.78
C VAL A 80 7.89 -6.32 -5.50
N THR A 81 8.13 -7.47 -4.88
CA THR A 81 7.67 -8.76 -5.36
C THR A 81 6.35 -9.14 -4.71
N HIS A 82 5.38 -9.54 -5.52
CA HIS A 82 4.04 -9.91 -5.11
C HIS A 82 3.82 -11.40 -5.37
N ASP A 83 3.86 -12.18 -4.30
CA ASP A 83 3.83 -13.64 -4.37
C ASP A 83 2.99 -14.19 -3.21
N ALA A 84 3.50 -14.04 -1.99
CA ALA A 84 2.82 -14.43 -0.75
C ALA A 84 2.56 -13.22 0.17
N ASP A 85 2.64 -12.00 -0.37
CA ASP A 85 2.54 -10.78 0.41
C ASP A 85 1.10 -10.37 0.68
N TRP A 86 0.91 -9.66 1.78
CA TRP A 86 -0.35 -9.03 2.14
C TRP A 86 -0.31 -7.57 1.70
N THR A 87 -1.06 -7.26 0.65
CA THR A 87 -1.10 -5.90 0.09
C THR A 87 -2.29 -5.12 0.59
N TYR A 88 -2.03 -3.83 0.79
CA TYR A 88 -3.03 -2.86 1.15
C TYR A 88 -2.74 -1.52 0.47
N SER A 89 -3.78 -0.70 0.35
CA SER A 89 -3.64 0.72 0.08
C SER A 89 -4.53 1.51 1.02
N VAL A 90 -4.05 2.69 1.42
CA VAL A 90 -4.85 3.65 2.17
C VAL A 90 -4.88 4.97 1.42
N VAL A 91 -6.05 5.59 1.38
CA VAL A 91 -6.26 6.87 0.70
C VAL A 91 -6.88 7.85 1.67
N PHE A 92 -6.30 9.05 1.75
CA PHE A 92 -6.82 10.13 2.58
C PHE A 92 -7.21 11.31 1.69
N PRO A 93 -8.44 11.85 1.83
CA PRO A 93 -8.92 12.94 1.01
C PRO A 93 -8.24 14.27 1.38
N PRO A 94 -8.32 15.30 0.52
CA PRO A 94 -7.87 16.65 0.87
C PRO A 94 -8.64 17.15 2.10
N GLY A 95 -7.96 17.87 2.99
CA GLY A 95 -8.54 18.36 4.24
C GLY A 95 -8.49 17.37 5.42
N HIS A 96 -8.25 16.08 5.17
CA HIS A 96 -8.04 15.12 6.26
C HIS A 96 -6.66 15.31 6.92
N GLY A 97 -6.55 15.09 8.23
CA GLY A 97 -5.31 15.34 8.99
C GLY A 97 -4.09 14.58 8.45
N TRP A 98 -4.29 13.40 7.87
CA TRP A 98 -3.20 12.64 7.22
C TRP A 98 -2.68 13.27 5.93
N TYR A 99 -3.54 13.96 5.17
CA TYR A 99 -3.15 14.63 3.94
C TYR A 99 -2.18 15.79 4.22
N ALA A 100 -2.34 16.45 5.37
CA ALA A 100 -1.49 17.56 5.82
C ALA A 100 -0.12 17.14 6.35
N LEU A 101 0.09 15.86 6.69
CA LEU A 101 1.37 15.37 7.22
C LEU A 101 2.50 15.54 6.22
N ARG A 102 3.74 15.71 6.67
CA ARG A 102 4.90 15.56 5.80
C ARG A 102 5.03 14.12 5.32
N ALA A 103 5.71 13.93 4.20
CA ALA A 103 5.90 12.60 3.62
C ALA A 103 6.51 11.60 4.62
N THR A 104 7.52 12.00 5.37
CA THR A 104 8.15 11.16 6.40
C THR A 104 7.21 10.83 7.55
N GLU A 105 6.37 11.77 7.96
CA GLU A 105 5.41 11.61 9.06
C GLU A 105 4.27 10.66 8.69
N SER A 106 3.68 10.81 7.49
CA SER A 106 2.67 9.86 7.00
C SER A 106 3.24 8.45 6.83
N TYR A 107 4.50 8.36 6.38
CA TYR A 107 5.22 7.11 6.26
C TYR A 107 5.46 6.44 7.62
N GLN A 108 5.97 7.17 8.60
CA GLN A 108 6.14 6.66 9.96
C GLN A 108 4.80 6.21 10.55
N ARG A 109 3.76 7.04 10.40
CA ARG A 109 2.44 6.79 11.00
C ARG A 109 1.76 5.54 10.44
N VAL A 110 1.88 5.26 9.14
CA VAL A 110 1.35 4.01 8.57
C VAL A 110 2.15 2.80 9.05
N HIS A 111 3.47 2.90 9.23
CA HIS A 111 4.25 1.76 9.75
C HIS A 111 4.02 1.53 11.25
N GLU A 112 3.77 2.59 12.03
CA GLU A 112 3.29 2.45 13.40
C GLU A 112 1.92 1.80 13.48
N TRP A 113 1.05 2.03 12.49
CA TRP A 113 -0.24 1.36 12.39
C TRP A 113 -0.07 -0.13 12.18
N ILE A 114 0.76 -0.53 11.20
CA ILE A 114 1.07 -1.93 10.92
C ILE A 114 1.73 -2.58 12.15
N ARG A 115 2.64 -1.87 12.84
CA ARG A 115 3.24 -2.33 14.10
C ARG A 115 2.16 -2.59 15.16
N GLY A 116 1.20 -1.70 15.30
CA GLY A 116 0.06 -1.85 16.22
C GLY A 116 -0.80 -3.08 15.88
N ALA A 117 -1.04 -3.33 14.60
CA ALA A 117 -1.74 -4.53 14.15
C ALA A 117 -0.98 -5.81 14.52
N PHE A 118 0.33 -5.86 14.28
CA PHE A 118 1.15 -7.00 14.68
C PHE A 118 1.24 -7.19 16.20
N ALA A 119 1.28 -6.10 16.98
CA ALA A 119 1.25 -6.18 18.43
C ALA A 119 -0.04 -6.84 18.96
N LYS A 120 -1.19 -6.59 18.32
CA LYS A 120 -2.46 -7.26 18.63
C LYS A 120 -2.42 -8.77 18.32
N LEU A 121 -1.56 -9.19 17.40
CA LEU A 121 -1.29 -10.60 17.08
C LEU A 121 -0.10 -11.16 17.87
N SER A 122 0.25 -10.52 18.99
CA SER A 122 1.38 -10.91 19.87
C SER A 122 2.74 -10.95 19.16
N LEU A 123 2.88 -10.25 18.03
CA LEU A 123 4.12 -10.19 17.28
C LEU A 123 4.82 -8.84 17.49
N ARG A 124 5.95 -8.87 18.19
CA ARG A 124 6.77 -7.68 18.40
C ARG A 124 7.55 -7.32 17.14
N THR A 125 7.30 -6.13 16.63
CA THR A 125 7.97 -5.55 15.45
C THR A 125 8.51 -4.16 15.79
N GLU A 126 9.49 -3.70 15.01
CA GLU A 126 10.16 -2.42 15.22
C GLU A 126 10.24 -1.62 13.93
N LEU A 127 10.30 -0.29 14.03
CA LEU A 127 10.52 0.56 12.88
C LEU A 127 12.03 0.75 12.69
N SER A 128 12.51 0.67 11.46
CA SER A 128 13.92 0.89 11.16
C SER A 128 14.34 2.32 11.58
N PRO A 129 15.37 2.50 12.42
CA PRO A 129 15.75 3.82 12.93
C PRO A 129 16.38 4.72 11.85
N CYS A 130 16.99 4.11 10.84
CA CYS A 130 17.66 4.79 9.73
C CYS A 130 17.59 3.93 8.46
N ARG A 131 18.03 4.52 7.34
CA ARG A 131 18.20 3.79 6.09
C ARG A 131 19.39 2.82 6.19
N ARG A 132 19.15 1.54 5.91
CA ARG A 132 20.17 0.51 5.68
C ARG A 132 20.27 0.26 4.18
N LYS A 133 21.47 0.43 3.60
CA LYS A 133 21.70 0.20 2.17
C LYS A 133 21.53 -1.27 1.82
N GLU A 134 20.90 -1.56 0.68
CA GLU A 134 20.91 -2.89 0.06
C GLU A 134 22.35 -3.23 -0.37
N LEU A 135 22.82 -4.43 -0.01
CA LEU A 135 24.00 -5.01 -0.64
C LEU A 135 23.61 -5.54 -2.04
N PRO A 136 24.51 -5.49 -3.04
CA PRO A 136 24.21 -5.97 -4.39
C PRO A 136 23.69 -7.41 -4.37
N GLY A 137 22.57 -7.67 -5.05
CA GLY A 137 21.98 -9.02 -5.18
C GLY A 137 21.03 -9.46 -4.06
N GLN A 138 20.70 -8.58 -3.11
CA GLN A 138 19.81 -8.92 -1.97
C GLN A 138 18.59 -7.98 -1.91
N CYS A 139 17.56 -8.26 -2.72
CA CYS A 139 16.25 -7.66 -2.51
C CYS A 139 15.77 -7.99 -1.08
N PHE A 140 15.24 -7.00 -0.35
CA PHE A 140 14.78 -7.08 1.06
C PHE A 140 15.84 -7.01 2.19
N VAL A 141 17.12 -6.81 1.90
CA VAL A 141 18.15 -6.60 2.95
C VAL A 141 18.31 -5.12 3.32
N GLY A 142 17.96 -4.21 2.41
CA GLY A 142 17.85 -2.79 2.71
C GLY A 142 16.53 -2.44 3.38
N ALA A 143 16.59 -1.43 4.24
CA ALA A 143 15.43 -0.87 4.89
C ALA A 143 15.52 0.65 4.75
N GLU A 144 14.43 1.28 4.35
CA GLU A 144 14.24 2.71 4.51
C GLU A 144 13.99 3.03 5.99
N GLN A 145 14.23 4.29 6.36
CA GLN A 145 13.83 4.73 7.69
C GLN A 145 12.31 4.50 7.87
N PHE A 146 11.95 3.95 9.03
CA PHE A 146 10.60 3.55 9.42
C PHE A 146 10.00 2.34 8.72
N ASP A 147 10.72 1.63 7.83
CA ASP A 147 10.29 0.31 7.39
C ASP A 147 10.04 -0.60 8.60
N LEU A 148 9.05 -1.49 8.49
CA LEU A 148 8.74 -2.40 9.59
C LEU A 148 9.67 -3.61 9.54
N LEU A 149 10.29 -3.88 10.68
CA LEU A 149 11.23 -4.97 10.87
C LEU A 149 10.67 -5.99 11.87
N TRP A 150 11.01 -7.25 11.62
CA TRP A 150 10.85 -8.36 12.56
C TRP A 150 12.19 -9.07 12.67
N GLN A 151 12.71 -9.18 13.89
CA GLN A 151 14.03 -9.77 14.15
C GLN A 151 15.13 -9.15 13.26
N GLY A 152 15.13 -7.82 13.13
CA GLY A 152 16.08 -7.06 12.30
C GLY A 152 15.89 -7.16 10.78
N ARG A 153 14.97 -8.02 10.29
CA ARG A 153 14.66 -8.21 8.86
C ARG A 153 13.42 -7.40 8.46
N LYS A 154 13.46 -6.76 7.30
CA LYS A 154 12.31 -6.01 6.79
C LYS A 154 11.16 -6.96 6.47
N ILE A 155 9.97 -6.66 7.00
CA ILE A 155 8.73 -7.38 6.72
C ILE A 155 7.64 -6.49 6.13
N ALA A 156 7.69 -5.16 6.28
CA ALA A 156 6.77 -4.27 5.58
C ALA A 156 7.47 -3.03 5.06
N GLY A 157 6.98 -2.55 3.93
CA GLY A 157 7.35 -1.25 3.37
C GLY A 157 6.18 -0.66 2.61
N ALA A 158 6.27 0.64 2.34
CA ALA A 158 5.26 1.34 1.57
C ALA A 158 5.88 2.31 0.56
N ALA A 159 5.03 2.85 -0.30
CA ALA A 159 5.31 4.02 -1.10
C ALA A 159 4.06 4.90 -1.13
N GLN A 160 4.25 6.20 -1.33
CA GLN A 160 3.14 7.14 -1.31
C GLN A 160 3.16 8.12 -2.48
N ARG A 161 1.99 8.64 -2.80
CA ARG A 161 1.77 9.70 -3.78
C ARG A 161 0.80 10.69 -3.18
N ARG A 162 1.14 11.98 -3.27
CA ARG A 162 0.25 13.08 -2.90
C ARG A 162 0.03 13.96 -4.10
N ASN A 163 -1.24 14.31 -4.35
CA ASN A 163 -1.64 15.28 -5.36
C ASN A 163 -2.89 16.01 -4.88
N ARG A 164 -3.47 16.88 -5.73
CA ARG A 164 -4.70 17.61 -5.41
C ARG A 164 -5.91 16.73 -5.03
N HIS A 165 -5.91 15.46 -5.43
CA HIS A 165 -7.02 14.54 -5.15
C HIS A 165 -6.89 13.88 -3.78
N GLY A 166 -5.68 13.75 -3.23
CA GLY A 166 -5.47 13.17 -1.90
C GLY A 166 -4.06 12.64 -1.67
N LEU A 167 -3.93 11.82 -0.64
CA LEU A 167 -2.73 11.06 -0.28
C LEU A 167 -3.02 9.57 -0.43
N LEU A 168 -2.36 8.91 -1.37
CA LEU A 168 -2.34 7.45 -1.54
C LEU A 168 -1.07 6.89 -0.91
N ILE A 169 -1.21 5.85 -0.08
CA ILE A 169 -0.12 5.03 0.42
C ILE A 169 -0.39 3.59 0.01
N GLN A 170 0.53 2.98 -0.73
CA GLN A 170 0.48 1.57 -1.14
C GLN A 170 1.53 0.81 -0.34
N GLY A 171 1.15 -0.31 0.28
CA GLY A 171 2.05 -1.10 1.11
C GLY A 171 1.94 -2.59 0.85
N SER A 172 3.03 -3.29 1.19
CA SER A 172 3.15 -4.74 1.11
C SER A 172 3.78 -5.24 2.40
N VAL A 173 3.22 -6.32 2.93
CA VAL A 173 3.69 -7.00 4.13
C VAL A 173 4.07 -8.43 3.76
N GLN A 174 5.32 -8.80 3.98
CA GLN A 174 5.80 -10.18 3.94
C GLN A 174 5.45 -10.83 5.28
N PRO A 175 4.51 -11.78 5.32
CA PRO A 175 4.11 -12.38 6.57
C PRO A 175 5.28 -13.17 7.19
N PRO A 176 5.56 -12.98 8.49
CA PRO A 176 6.51 -13.81 9.22
C PRO A 176 6.07 -15.29 9.21
N PRO A 177 7.01 -16.26 9.24
CA PRO A 177 6.74 -17.69 9.20
C PRO A 177 6.21 -18.23 10.56
N MET A 178 5.15 -17.61 11.09
CA MET A 178 4.56 -17.87 12.40
C MET A 178 3.13 -18.41 12.30
N GLY A 179 2.67 -18.80 11.10
CA GLY A 179 1.31 -19.29 10.88
C GLY A 179 0.22 -18.22 11.01
N LEU A 180 0.58 -16.93 10.98
CA LEU A 180 -0.40 -15.84 11.01
C LEU A 180 -1.24 -15.85 9.72
N SER A 181 -2.56 -15.71 9.88
CA SER A 181 -3.46 -15.61 8.73
C SER A 181 -3.56 -14.17 8.23
N LYS A 182 -3.78 -14.01 6.92
CA LYS A 182 -4.05 -12.70 6.30
C LYS A 182 -5.31 -12.06 6.91
N ALA A 183 -6.32 -12.85 7.22
CA ALA A 183 -7.59 -12.38 7.78
C ALA A 183 -7.39 -11.78 9.19
N ASP A 184 -6.60 -12.45 10.04
CA ASP A 184 -6.30 -11.95 11.39
C ASP A 184 -5.52 -10.63 11.33
N TRP A 185 -4.56 -10.52 10.39
CA TRP A 185 -3.84 -9.27 10.17
C TRP A 185 -4.74 -8.15 9.65
N GLN A 186 -5.64 -8.42 8.71
CA GLN A 186 -6.62 -7.44 8.23
C GLN A 186 -7.53 -6.96 9.36
N LYS A 187 -8.02 -7.89 10.21
CA LYS A 187 -8.81 -7.53 11.39
C LYS A 187 -8.00 -6.69 12.37
N ALA A 188 -6.75 -7.07 12.66
CA ALA A 188 -5.89 -6.34 13.56
C ALA A 188 -5.54 -4.93 13.06
N MET A 189 -5.40 -4.75 11.74
CA MET A 189 -5.27 -3.43 11.10
C MET A 189 -6.52 -2.58 11.36
N CYS A 190 -7.72 -3.14 11.16
CA CYS A 190 -8.97 -2.44 11.46
C CYS A 190 -9.09 -2.07 12.95
N ASP A 191 -8.81 -3.01 13.86
CA ASP A 191 -8.87 -2.81 15.31
C ASP A 191 -7.86 -1.75 15.79
N ALA A 192 -6.66 -1.72 15.19
CA ALA A 192 -5.64 -0.72 15.53
C ALA A 192 -6.05 0.69 15.11
N ALA A 193 -6.82 0.84 14.03
CA ALA A 193 -7.35 2.14 13.62
C ALA A 193 -8.49 2.62 14.52
N VAL A 194 -9.35 1.70 14.96
CA VAL A 194 -10.41 1.99 15.95
C VAL A 194 -9.78 2.53 17.23
N GLU A 195 -8.74 1.87 17.75
CA GLU A 195 -8.07 2.28 18.98
C GLU A 195 -7.32 3.61 18.84
N LYS A 196 -6.63 3.83 17.72
CA LYS A 196 -5.75 5.01 17.54
C LYS A 196 -6.49 6.25 17.05
N TRP A 197 -7.57 6.10 16.28
CA TRP A 197 -8.26 7.21 15.62
C TRP A 197 -9.78 7.22 15.81
N ASN A 198 -10.34 6.33 16.63
CA ASN A 198 -11.80 6.15 16.75
C ASN A 198 -12.46 5.95 15.37
N ALA A 199 -11.78 5.23 14.48
CA ALA A 199 -12.28 4.93 13.14
C ALA A 199 -13.51 4.01 13.23
N ALA A 200 -14.62 4.42 12.64
CA ALA A 200 -15.80 3.58 12.41
C ALA A 200 -15.79 3.07 10.96
N TRP A 201 -15.68 1.75 10.81
CA TRP A 201 -15.56 1.12 9.50
C TRP A 201 -16.92 1.01 8.80
N LEU A 202 -17.01 1.58 7.61
CA LEU A 202 -18.10 1.42 6.68
C LEU A 202 -17.65 0.51 5.54
N ALA A 203 -18.40 -0.56 5.28
CA ALA A 203 -18.17 -1.36 4.07
C ALA A 203 -18.32 -0.44 2.84
N PHE A 204 -17.37 -0.50 1.93
CA PHE A 204 -17.35 0.31 0.72
C PHE A 204 -17.58 -0.57 -0.49
N GLU A 205 -18.66 -0.27 -1.21
CA GLU A 205 -18.96 -0.86 -2.51
C GLU A 205 -18.60 0.17 -3.59
N PRO A 206 -17.62 -0.14 -4.47
CA PRO A 206 -17.23 0.75 -5.56
C PRO A 206 -18.42 1.06 -6.48
N ASP A 207 -18.72 2.35 -6.67
CA ASP A 207 -19.75 2.78 -7.61
C ASP A 207 -19.34 2.57 -9.07
N THR A 208 -20.33 2.61 -9.96
CA THR A 208 -20.11 2.44 -11.41
C THR A 208 -19.06 3.40 -11.95
N THR A 209 -19.03 4.65 -11.48
CA THR A 209 -18.08 5.68 -11.90
C THR A 209 -16.64 5.30 -11.54
N LEU A 210 -16.40 4.84 -10.32
CA LEU A 210 -15.08 4.39 -9.86
C LEU A 210 -14.62 3.16 -10.65
N ASN A 211 -15.52 2.19 -10.88
CA ASN A 211 -15.18 0.97 -11.63
C ASN A 211 -14.84 1.29 -13.10
N GLN A 212 -15.67 2.10 -13.78
CA GLN A 212 -15.40 2.55 -15.15
C GLN A 212 -14.07 3.28 -15.23
N ARG A 213 -13.77 4.15 -14.26
CA ARG A 213 -12.50 4.88 -14.24
C ARG A 213 -11.30 3.96 -14.05
N ALA A 214 -11.40 2.93 -13.21
CA ALA A 214 -10.35 1.93 -13.06
C ALA A 214 -10.13 1.17 -14.37
N GLU A 215 -11.18 0.77 -15.08
CA GLU A 215 -11.08 0.09 -16.37
C GLU A 215 -10.47 0.96 -17.48
N GLU A 216 -10.84 2.25 -17.53
CA GLU A 216 -10.20 3.24 -18.41
C GLU A 216 -8.70 3.31 -18.15
N LEU A 217 -8.29 3.45 -16.89
CA LEU A 217 -6.88 3.49 -16.51
C LEU A 217 -6.14 2.19 -16.85
N VAL A 218 -6.81 1.02 -16.81
CA VAL A 218 -6.21 -0.22 -17.32
C VAL A 218 -5.95 -0.10 -18.82
N ARG A 219 -6.97 0.24 -19.62
CA ARG A 219 -6.89 0.28 -21.08
C ARG A 219 -5.90 1.33 -21.58
N GLU A 220 -5.90 2.52 -20.97
CA GLU A 220 -5.20 3.70 -21.48
C GLU A 220 -3.81 3.88 -20.85
N LYS A 221 -3.47 3.11 -19.82
CA LYS A 221 -2.23 3.34 -19.07
C LYS A 221 -1.58 2.07 -18.53
N TYR A 222 -2.22 1.37 -17.60
CA TYR A 222 -1.52 0.31 -16.85
C TYR A 222 -1.30 -0.98 -17.62
N SER A 223 -2.10 -1.28 -18.63
CA SER A 223 -1.86 -2.40 -19.55
C SER A 223 -0.84 -2.06 -20.65
N LEU A 224 -0.59 -0.77 -20.90
CA LEU A 224 0.22 -0.33 -22.02
C LEU A 224 1.73 -0.56 -21.77
N PRO A 225 2.44 -1.19 -22.72
CA PRO A 225 3.89 -1.29 -22.65
C PRO A 225 4.57 0.07 -22.63
N GLU A 226 3.98 1.08 -23.27
CA GLU A 226 4.52 2.45 -23.30
C GLU A 226 4.67 3.02 -21.89
N TYR A 227 3.61 3.01 -21.10
CA TYR A 227 3.65 3.48 -19.72
C TYR A 227 4.59 2.65 -18.83
N ASN A 228 4.56 1.33 -18.98
CA ASN A 228 5.37 0.45 -18.14
C ASN A 228 6.86 0.50 -18.52
N ARG A 229 7.19 0.52 -19.82
CA ARG A 229 8.56 0.34 -20.31
C ARG A 229 9.28 1.64 -20.69
N HIS A 230 8.56 2.73 -21.01
CA HIS A 230 9.21 3.99 -21.40
C HIS A 230 9.47 4.89 -20.20
N ARG A 231 10.71 4.80 -19.70
CA ARG A 231 11.51 5.81 -18.97
C ARG A 231 12.84 5.18 -18.54
#